data_AF-A0A7S0MKS7-F1
#
_entry.id   AF-A0A7S0MKS7-F1
#
_cell.length_a   1.000
_cell.length_b   1.000
_cell.length_c   1.000
_cell.angle_alpha   90.00
_cell.angle_beta   90.00
_cell.angle_gamma   90.00
#
_symmetry.space_group_name_H-M   'P 1'
#
loop_
_entity.id
_entity.type
_entity.pdbx_description
1 polymer ?
#
loop_
_entity_poly.entity_id
_entity_poly.type
_entity_poly.pdbx_seq_one_letter_code
_entity_poly.pdbx_strand_id
1 'polypeptide(L)'
;MSDFSTYRFSSTNNMIQNKELYSSARSMDSVASKTLVSGTGPNMIGVGIFFQQESDGKVYAKTVVSGGSAERDGRVRVGDVLCGIDGRDVIGEPMSILRSILLGQEGTSVVLTFARAVEEDGSDGNGNDLGKTVVAKFDVDLIRGSPEYFARMDSARRHEVEIQECRQQLKQALAEEKEIADEIERAKRVLQLERGASARREKELEEMRAAHAREVAALSDACRRAEQARRESVSRLAPVQSKESDMTEELSRMKEKDRLRKEYVEELRKRHEEEASRLEMQLAREQRARREDQAARLEVERELAKAKVELKREAEQQRAAAEQDRAQRERAEALRKRFKDLVDAVETVHGMHSELEEASRASFAEFTRARAGGAV
;
A
#
# COMPACT_ATOMS: atom_id res chain seq x y z
N MET A 1 -0.31 27.05 -4.67
CA MET A 1 -0.84 28.36 -4.24
C MET A 1 -0.76 28.35 -2.72
N SER A 2 0.42 28.60 -2.17
CA SER A 2 1.01 29.92 -1.86
C SER A 2 0.69 30.25 -0.41
N ASP A 3 1.69 30.12 0.47
CA ASP A 3 1.97 31.02 1.59
C ASP A 3 3.23 30.53 2.34
N PHE A 4 4.40 30.87 1.79
CA PHE A 4 5.67 30.84 2.53
C PHE A 4 6.08 32.29 2.77
N SER A 5 5.69 32.79 3.95
CA SER A 5 6.05 34.13 4.43
C SER A 5 7.58 34.24 4.52
N THR A 6 8.15 35.08 3.66
CA THR A 6 9.58 35.37 3.61
C THR A 6 9.91 36.37 4.71
N TYR A 7 10.43 35.87 5.83
CA TYR A 7 10.91 36.73 6.92
C TYR A 7 12.24 37.39 6.52
N ARG A 8 12.17 38.61 5.98
CA ARG A 8 13.33 39.49 5.77
C ARG A 8 13.78 40.06 7.11
N PHE A 9 14.94 39.64 7.59
CA PHE A 9 15.61 40.30 8.72
C PHE A 9 16.30 41.57 8.21
N SER A 10 15.73 42.75 8.50
CA SER A 10 16.38 44.03 8.19
C SER A 10 17.54 44.27 9.16
N SER A 11 18.75 44.32 8.62
CA SER A 11 19.96 44.68 9.35
C SER A 11 19.95 46.18 9.63
N THR A 12 19.54 46.60 10.83
CA THR A 12 19.76 47.98 11.30
C THR A 12 21.14 48.06 11.92
N ASN A 13 22.08 48.51 11.09
CA ASN A 13 23.40 48.97 11.46
C ASN A 13 23.25 50.23 12.32
N ASN A 14 23.45 50.12 13.65
CA ASN A 14 23.42 51.27 14.55
C ASN A 14 24.75 51.39 15.29
N MET A 15 25.71 51.96 14.58
CA MET A 15 27.05 52.27 15.05
C MET A 15 27.00 53.63 15.75
N ILE A 16 26.51 53.64 17.00
CA ILE A 16 26.56 54.83 17.86
C ILE A 16 27.98 54.96 18.38
N GLN A 17 28.68 55.96 17.82
CA GLN A 17 29.98 56.44 18.24
C GLN A 17 29.88 57.08 19.64
N ASN A 18 30.22 56.34 20.70
CA ASN A 18 30.47 56.92 22.02
C ASN A 18 31.94 57.36 22.10
N LYS A 19 32.21 58.62 21.70
CA LYS A 19 33.55 59.23 21.75
C LYS A 19 33.61 60.50 22.62
N GLU A 20 32.77 60.59 23.65
CA GLU A 20 32.70 61.75 24.55
C GLU A 20 32.62 61.39 26.05
N LEU A 21 33.54 60.56 26.56
CA LEU A 21 33.58 60.26 28.01
C LEU A 21 34.93 60.51 28.69
N TYR A 22 35.88 61.15 28.01
CA TYR A 22 37.16 61.57 28.61
C TYR A 22 37.41 63.08 28.43
N SER A 23 36.53 63.91 29.00
CA SER A 23 36.83 65.33 29.19
C SER A 23 36.11 65.87 30.41
N SER A 24 36.66 65.59 31.59
CA SER A 24 36.34 66.36 32.78
C SER A 24 37.59 66.51 33.64
N ALA A 25 38.52 67.31 33.14
CA ALA A 25 39.50 67.98 33.98
C ALA A 25 38.75 69.09 34.76
N ARG A 26 38.05 68.69 35.83
CA ARG A 26 37.50 69.65 36.79
C ARG A 26 38.59 70.03 37.78
N SER A 27 39.15 71.21 37.52
CA SER A 27 39.69 72.17 38.47
C SER A 27 39.05 72.06 39.86
N MET A 28 39.85 71.80 40.88
CA MET A 28 39.52 72.08 42.27
C MET A 28 40.73 72.73 42.93
N ASP A 29 40.87 74.04 42.65
CA ASP A 29 41.58 74.95 43.54
C ASP A 29 40.68 75.34 44.71
N SER A 30 41.33 75.49 45.86
CA SER A 30 40.90 76.20 47.07
C SER A 30 39.85 75.51 47.96
N VAL A 31 40.35 74.79 48.97
CA VAL A 31 39.85 75.01 50.33
C VAL A 31 41.08 75.22 51.21
N ALA A 32 41.35 76.49 51.48
CA ALA A 32 42.36 76.92 52.43
C ALA A 32 41.97 76.47 53.85
N SER A 33 42.54 75.37 54.30
CA SER A 33 42.53 74.99 55.72
C SER A 33 43.62 75.77 56.45
N LYS A 34 43.22 76.98 56.82
CA LYS A 34 43.65 77.80 57.97
C LYS A 34 44.77 77.19 58.84
N THR A 35 46.00 77.63 58.53
CA THR A 35 47.13 77.95 59.41
C THR A 35 47.04 77.50 60.88
N LEU A 36 47.77 76.43 61.23
CA LEU A 36 48.27 76.17 62.59
C LEU A 36 49.65 75.48 62.57
N VAL A 37 50.64 76.04 61.86
CA VAL A 37 52.06 75.79 62.15
C VAL A 37 52.83 77.11 61.95
N SER A 38 52.94 77.91 63.00
CA SER A 38 53.87 79.04 63.00
C SER A 38 55.28 78.53 63.34
N GLY A 39 56.06 78.33 62.29
CA GLY A 39 57.51 78.24 62.29
C GLY A 39 58.05 78.86 61.00
N THR A 40 57.76 80.16 60.79
CA THR A 40 58.42 81.09 59.84
C THR A 40 58.82 80.53 58.47
N GLY A 41 57.87 80.53 57.53
CA GLY A 41 58.07 80.36 56.08
C GLY A 41 56.85 79.69 55.44
N PRO A 42 56.31 80.18 54.29
CA PRO A 42 55.04 79.68 53.74
C PRO A 42 55.02 78.22 53.27
N ASN A 43 56.14 77.48 53.32
CA ASN A 43 56.26 76.07 52.92
C ASN A 43 57.19 75.25 53.84
N MET A 44 57.44 75.70 55.08
CA MET A 44 58.32 74.98 56.01
C MET A 44 57.52 74.03 56.89
N ILE A 45 57.70 72.73 56.68
CA ILE A 45 57.01 71.67 57.41
C ILE A 45 58.03 70.85 58.20
N GLY A 46 57.65 70.46 59.41
CA GLY A 46 58.47 69.62 60.28
C GLY A 46 58.16 68.14 60.13
N VAL A 47 58.71 67.35 61.06
CA VAL A 47 58.57 65.89 61.09
C VAL A 47 57.43 65.39 61.99
N GLY A 48 56.58 66.29 62.48
CA GLY A 48 55.48 65.95 63.39
C GLY A 48 55.94 65.68 64.83
N ILE A 49 56.98 66.36 65.30
CA ILE A 49 57.43 66.31 66.70
C ILE A 49 57.53 67.74 67.23
N PHE A 50 56.96 67.98 68.41
CA PHE A 50 57.22 69.19 69.18
C PHE A 50 58.37 68.94 70.15
N PHE A 51 59.45 69.69 69.98
CA PHE A 51 60.63 69.61 70.84
C PHE A 51 60.58 70.66 71.95
N GLN A 52 61.10 70.31 73.13
CA GLN A 52 61.30 71.23 74.25
C GLN A 52 62.76 71.21 74.69
N GLN A 53 63.39 72.39 74.75
CA GLN A 53 64.75 72.55 75.28
C GLN A 53 64.67 72.81 76.78
N GLU A 54 65.46 72.07 77.55
CA GLU A 54 65.61 72.27 78.99
C GLU A 54 66.85 73.13 79.31
N SER A 55 66.98 73.59 80.56
CA SER A 55 68.08 74.46 80.99
C SER A 55 69.47 73.83 80.87
N ASP A 56 69.57 72.50 80.73
CA ASP A 56 70.80 71.75 80.51
C ASP A 56 71.24 71.70 79.03
N GLY A 57 70.50 72.39 78.15
CA GLY A 57 70.76 72.44 76.71
C GLY A 57 70.27 71.21 75.93
N LYS A 58 69.72 70.19 76.61
CA LYS A 58 69.16 69.01 75.95
C LYS A 58 67.77 69.29 75.40
N VAL A 59 67.45 68.61 74.31
CA VAL A 59 66.23 68.82 73.54
C VAL A 59 65.44 67.52 73.53
N TYR A 60 64.25 67.53 74.12
CA TYR A 60 63.42 66.35 74.29
C TYR A 60 62.21 66.41 73.38
N ALA A 61 61.78 65.25 72.88
CA ALA A 61 60.50 65.10 72.20
C ALA A 61 59.36 65.25 73.23
N LYS A 62 58.63 66.36 73.18
CA LYS A 62 57.51 66.66 74.09
C LYS A 62 56.21 66.02 73.63
N THR A 63 55.94 66.06 72.33
CA THR A 63 54.69 65.59 71.76
C THR A 63 54.94 65.10 70.35
N VAL A 64 54.38 63.93 70.03
CA VAL A 64 54.36 63.39 68.67
C VAL A 64 52.99 63.69 68.07
N VAL A 65 52.98 64.26 66.87
CA VAL A 65 51.75 64.67 66.16
C VAL A 65 51.09 63.46 65.51
N SER A 66 49.80 63.29 65.75
CA SER A 66 49.05 62.18 65.15
C SER A 66 48.91 62.34 63.63
N GLY A 67 49.11 61.24 62.90
CA GLY A 67 49.21 61.20 61.44
C GLY A 67 50.49 61.82 60.87
N GLY A 68 51.37 62.37 61.72
CA GLY A 68 52.66 62.93 61.32
C GLY A 68 53.74 61.87 61.06
N SER A 69 54.85 62.27 60.45
CA SER A 69 55.91 61.31 60.08
C SER A 69 56.49 60.53 61.26
N ALA A 70 56.69 61.17 62.40
CA ALA A 70 57.24 60.51 63.59
C ALA A 70 56.30 59.46 64.20
N GLU A 71 54.98 59.70 64.19
CA GLU A 71 54.01 58.68 64.63
C GLU A 71 53.95 57.52 63.63
N ARG A 72 53.99 57.80 62.33
CA ARG A 72 53.96 56.78 61.26
C ARG A 72 55.20 55.88 61.27
N ASP A 73 56.35 56.40 61.68
CA ASP A 73 57.56 55.59 61.91
C ASP A 73 57.47 54.78 63.23
N GLY A 74 56.87 55.36 64.28
CA GLY A 74 56.52 54.65 65.52
C GLY A 74 57.67 54.37 66.49
N ARG A 75 58.93 54.66 66.10
CA ARG A 75 60.10 54.44 66.97
C ARG A 75 60.31 55.57 67.99
N VAL A 76 59.94 56.80 67.63
CA VAL A 76 60.07 58.01 68.48
C VAL A 76 58.96 58.06 69.52
N ARG A 77 59.31 58.36 70.76
CA ARG A 77 58.39 58.49 71.90
C ARG A 77 58.60 59.81 72.63
N VAL A 78 57.58 60.22 73.37
CA VAL A 78 57.68 61.37 74.29
C VAL A 78 58.75 61.07 75.34
N GLY A 79 59.67 62.02 75.54
CA GLY A 79 60.82 61.90 76.45
C GLY A 79 62.14 61.52 75.77
N ASP A 80 62.14 61.15 74.49
CA ASP A 80 63.38 60.87 73.76
C ASP A 80 64.23 62.14 73.59
N VAL A 81 65.56 62.01 73.75
CA VAL A 81 66.50 63.12 73.62
C VAL A 81 67.01 63.19 72.19
N LEU A 82 66.86 64.34 71.53
CA LEU A 82 67.46 64.58 70.23
C LEU A 82 68.97 64.78 70.39
N CYS A 83 69.75 63.88 69.83
CA CYS A 83 71.21 63.93 69.83
C CYS A 83 71.80 64.36 68.49
N GLY A 84 71.11 64.10 67.37
CA GLY A 84 71.65 64.42 66.06
C GLY A 84 70.61 64.69 65.00
N ILE A 85 70.99 65.50 64.02
CA ILE A 85 70.19 65.80 62.82
C ILE A 85 71.12 65.64 61.60
N ASP A 86 70.74 64.77 60.65
CA ASP A 86 71.51 64.42 59.45
C ASP A 86 72.99 64.10 59.76
N GLY A 87 73.22 63.34 60.84
CA GLY A 87 74.56 62.93 61.29
C GLY A 87 75.38 64.02 61.99
N ARG A 88 74.82 65.22 62.21
CA ARG A 88 75.45 66.28 63.01
C ARG A 88 74.98 66.21 64.46
N ASP A 89 75.89 66.25 65.42
CA ASP A 89 75.54 66.41 66.84
C ASP A 89 74.94 67.79 67.07
N VAL A 90 73.85 67.84 67.83
CA VAL A 90 73.06 69.05 68.06
C VAL A 90 72.84 69.36 69.54
N ILE A 91 73.52 68.63 70.43
CA ILE A 91 73.44 68.85 71.88
C ILE A 91 74.05 70.22 72.22
N GLY A 92 73.31 71.07 72.93
CA GLY A 92 73.76 72.41 73.35
C GLY A 92 73.57 73.52 72.31
N GLU A 93 73.14 73.19 71.09
CA GLU A 93 72.80 74.18 70.08
C GLU A 93 71.47 74.90 70.43
N PRO A 94 71.32 76.19 70.09
CA PRO A 94 70.09 76.91 70.36
C PRO A 94 68.94 76.38 69.48
N MET A 95 67.73 76.32 70.06
CA MET A 95 66.50 75.87 69.38
C MET A 95 66.18 76.63 68.08
N SER A 96 66.76 77.82 67.84
CA SER A 96 66.66 78.53 66.55
C SER A 96 67.37 77.81 65.42
N ILE A 97 68.59 77.31 65.65
CA ILE A 97 69.39 76.56 64.67
C ILE A 97 68.72 75.21 64.39
N LEU A 98 68.28 74.51 65.44
CA LEU A 98 67.58 73.22 65.29
C LEU A 98 66.32 73.34 64.45
N ARG A 99 65.49 74.37 64.70
CA ARG A 99 64.29 74.62 63.90
C ARG A 99 64.61 74.84 62.42
N SER A 100 65.72 75.50 62.08
CA SER A 100 66.10 75.74 60.69
C SER A 100 66.53 74.47 59.93
N ILE A 101 66.97 73.43 60.64
CA ILE A 101 67.42 72.16 60.05
C ILE A 101 66.29 71.11 60.09
N LEU A 102 65.49 71.10 61.16
CA LEU A 102 64.32 70.22 61.31
C LEU A 102 63.19 70.58 60.35
N LEU A 103 62.95 71.87 60.14
CA LEU A 103 61.94 72.36 59.21
C LEU A 103 62.50 72.45 57.79
N GLY A 104 61.72 72.04 56.80
CA GLY A 104 62.13 72.02 55.40
C GLY A 104 60.94 71.88 54.46
N GLN A 105 61.21 71.66 53.16
CA GLN A 105 60.15 71.51 52.17
C GLN A 105 59.37 70.21 52.37
N GLU A 106 58.05 70.25 52.14
CA GLU A 106 57.19 69.08 52.19
C GLU A 106 57.70 67.98 51.24
N GLY A 107 57.73 66.73 51.71
CA GLY A 107 58.22 65.56 50.97
C GLY A 107 59.72 65.32 51.03
N THR A 108 60.51 66.23 51.63
CA THR A 108 61.95 65.99 51.88
C THR A 108 62.16 65.11 53.12
N SER A 109 63.26 64.34 53.17
CA SER A 109 63.61 63.50 54.32
C SER A 109 64.67 64.14 55.21
N VAL A 110 64.71 63.72 56.47
CA VAL A 110 65.72 64.08 57.48
C VAL A 110 65.97 62.90 58.39
N VAL A 111 67.22 62.70 58.79
CA VAL A 111 67.60 61.63 59.72
C VAL A 111 67.77 62.24 61.11
N LEU A 112 67.00 61.77 62.09
CA LEU A 112 67.12 62.23 63.48
C LEU A 112 67.71 61.12 64.35
N THR A 113 68.78 61.43 65.06
CA THR A 113 69.38 60.54 66.05
C THR A 113 68.80 60.86 67.42
N PHE A 114 68.11 59.89 68.03
CA PHE A 114 67.56 59.99 69.37
C PHE A 114 68.35 59.16 70.37
N ALA A 115 68.33 59.56 71.63
CA ALA A 115 68.82 58.78 72.75
C ALA A 115 67.68 58.53 73.75
N ARG A 116 67.56 57.27 74.18
CA ARG A 116 66.62 56.84 75.22
C ARG A 116 67.38 56.10 76.31
N ALA A 117 67.10 56.43 77.57
CA ALA A 117 67.54 55.64 78.71
C ALA A 117 66.79 54.31 78.69
N VAL A 118 67.53 53.23 78.53
CA VAL A 118 66.99 51.86 78.63
C VAL A 118 67.51 51.31 79.95
N GLU A 119 66.59 50.83 80.79
CA GLU A 119 66.96 50.02 81.92
C GLU A 119 67.31 48.62 81.38
N GLU A 120 68.55 48.16 81.61
CA GLU A 120 68.89 46.77 81.34
C GLU A 120 68.10 45.90 82.33
N ASP A 121 67.14 45.13 81.83
CA ASP A 121 66.56 44.01 82.56
C ASP A 121 67.67 42.98 82.76
N GLY A 122 68.37 43.07 83.90
CA GLY A 122 69.47 42.19 84.26
C GLY A 122 69.00 40.74 84.40
N SER A 123 69.09 39.98 83.31
CA SER A 123 68.88 38.53 83.32
C SER A 123 70.15 37.78 83.68
N ASP A 124 70.85 38.18 84.74
CA ASP A 124 71.90 37.38 85.36
C ASP A 124 71.91 37.62 86.88
N GLY A 125 71.46 36.61 87.62
CA GLY A 125 71.21 36.67 89.06
C GLY A 125 72.47 36.73 89.91
N ASN A 126 72.99 37.93 90.16
CA ASN A 126 73.86 38.21 91.29
C ASN A 126 73.55 39.58 91.88
N GLY A 127 72.83 39.60 93.00
CA GLY A 127 72.40 40.82 93.68
C GLY A 127 73.58 41.60 94.25
N ASN A 128 73.88 42.75 93.65
CA ASN A 128 74.28 44.03 94.29
C ASN A 128 74.85 45.06 93.29
N ASP A 129 74.24 45.22 92.11
CA ASP A 129 74.53 46.37 91.24
C ASP A 129 73.24 47.18 91.04
N LEU A 130 73.29 48.47 91.39
CA LEU A 130 72.25 49.42 91.04
C LEU A 130 72.14 49.44 89.51
N GLY A 131 70.92 49.23 88.98
CA GLY A 131 70.65 49.12 87.56
C GLY A 131 71.44 50.13 86.72
N LYS A 132 72.27 49.60 85.81
CA LYS A 132 73.08 50.42 84.91
C LYS A 132 72.16 50.98 83.84
N THR A 133 71.77 52.24 83.96
CA THR A 133 71.00 52.92 82.91
C THR A 133 71.89 53.07 81.68
N VAL A 134 71.62 52.31 80.62
CA VAL A 134 72.36 52.42 79.35
C VAL A 134 71.60 53.35 78.42
N VAL A 135 72.28 54.37 77.90
CA VAL A 135 71.70 55.29 76.92
C VAL A 135 71.83 54.67 75.53
N ALA A 136 70.74 54.16 74.97
CA ALA A 136 70.70 53.63 73.62
C ALA A 136 70.42 54.75 72.62
N LYS A 137 71.29 54.90 71.61
CA LYS A 137 71.09 55.82 70.48
C LYS A 137 70.49 55.09 69.29
N PHE A 138 69.55 55.71 68.60
CA PHE A 138 68.93 55.16 67.39
C PHE A 138 68.60 56.26 66.38
N ASP A 139 68.75 55.95 65.10
CA ASP A 139 68.46 56.86 63.99
C ASP A 139 67.08 56.59 63.41
N VAL A 140 66.39 57.67 63.07
CA VAL A 140 65.04 57.65 62.50
C VAL A 140 64.98 58.52 61.25
N ASP A 141 64.65 57.88 60.13
CA ASP A 141 64.43 58.55 58.84
C ASP A 141 62.99 59.07 58.79
N LEU A 142 62.83 60.39 58.86
CA LEU A 142 61.53 61.04 58.87
C LEU A 142 61.33 61.89 57.62
N ILE A 143 60.12 61.88 57.08
CA ILE A 143 59.72 62.73 55.97
C ILE A 143 59.08 63.99 56.55
N ARG A 144 59.48 65.15 56.06
CA ARG A 144 58.84 66.42 56.38
C ARG A 144 57.49 66.47 55.68
N GLY A 145 56.42 66.38 56.44
CA GLY A 145 55.07 66.24 55.88
C GLY A 145 53.98 66.53 56.89
N SER A 146 52.92 67.18 56.41
CA SER A 146 51.68 67.34 57.17
C SER A 146 50.92 66.00 57.25
N PRO A 147 50.09 65.77 58.26
CA PRO A 147 49.18 64.61 58.28
C PRO A 147 48.33 64.51 57.01
N GLU A 148 47.90 65.64 56.45
CA GLU A 148 47.15 65.74 55.20
C GLU A 148 47.97 65.28 53.99
N TYR A 149 49.27 65.60 53.95
CA TYR A 149 50.19 65.14 52.90
C TYR A 149 50.28 63.62 52.87
N PHE A 150 50.45 62.98 54.03
CA PHE A 150 50.50 61.52 54.11
C PHE A 150 49.15 60.88 53.77
N ALA A 151 48.03 61.48 54.18
CA ALA A 151 46.70 61.01 53.79
C ALA A 151 46.49 61.08 52.26
N ARG A 152 46.99 62.13 51.59
CA ARG A 152 46.97 62.25 50.13
C ARG A 152 47.87 61.22 49.46
N MET A 153 49.07 60.97 49.99
CA MET A 153 49.95 59.92 49.48
C MET A 153 49.33 58.52 49.62
N ASP A 154 48.75 58.20 50.78
CA ASP A 154 48.10 56.92 51.03
C ASP A 154 46.88 56.72 50.11
N SER A 155 46.11 57.79 49.88
CA SER A 155 44.98 57.77 48.93
C SER A 155 45.45 57.61 47.48
N ALA A 156 46.51 58.31 47.08
CA ALA A 156 47.10 58.17 45.74
C ALA A 156 47.61 56.74 45.49
N ARG A 157 48.26 56.11 46.49
CA ARG A 157 48.69 54.71 46.41
C ARG A 157 47.51 53.75 46.30
N ARG A 158 46.41 53.99 47.03
CA ARG A 158 45.17 53.17 46.89
C ARG A 158 44.60 53.29 45.48
N HIS A 159 44.46 54.50 44.97
CA HIS A 159 43.97 54.72 43.61
C HIS A 159 44.88 54.12 42.55
N GLU A 160 46.20 54.13 42.76
CA GLU A 160 47.12 53.45 41.84
C GLU A 160 46.86 51.94 41.80
N VAL A 161 46.67 51.30 42.96
CA VAL A 161 46.30 49.87 43.02
C VAL A 161 44.96 49.61 42.34
N GLU A 162 43.93 50.39 42.63
CA GLU A 162 42.60 50.29 42.00
C GLU A 162 42.69 50.46 40.47
N ILE A 163 43.48 51.41 39.99
CA ILE A 163 43.71 51.63 38.55
C ILE A 163 44.40 50.42 37.92
N GLN A 164 45.38 49.82 38.61
CA GLN A 164 46.05 48.62 38.11
C GLN A 164 45.09 47.42 38.06
N GLU A 165 44.25 47.23 39.07
CA GLU A 165 43.21 46.21 39.09
C GLU A 165 42.21 46.40 37.94
N CYS A 166 41.69 47.62 37.75
CA CYS A 166 40.80 47.93 36.63
C CYS A 166 41.46 47.69 35.27
N ARG A 167 42.74 48.02 35.11
CA ARG A 167 43.50 47.73 33.87
C ARG A 167 43.63 46.24 33.63
N GLN A 168 43.88 45.46 34.66
CA GLN A 168 43.98 44.01 34.55
C GLN A 168 42.63 43.38 34.18
N GLN A 169 41.54 43.83 34.80
CA GLN A 169 40.18 43.41 34.46
C GLN A 169 39.83 43.77 33.02
N LEU A 170 40.14 44.99 32.57
CA LEU A 170 39.92 45.39 31.17
C LEU A 170 40.70 44.51 30.19
N LYS A 171 41.95 44.17 30.51
CA LYS A 171 42.77 43.28 29.67
C LYS A 171 42.17 41.87 29.58
N GLN A 172 41.61 41.36 30.68
CA GLN A 172 40.92 40.07 30.70
C GLN A 172 39.64 40.10 29.87
N ALA A 173 38.78 41.10 30.07
CA ALA A 173 37.53 41.26 29.32
C ALA A 173 37.78 41.39 27.81
N LEU A 174 38.83 42.13 27.40
CA LEU A 174 39.19 42.27 25.99
C LEU A 174 39.74 40.96 25.38
N ALA A 175 40.38 40.10 26.19
CA ALA A 175 40.78 38.77 25.74
C ALA A 175 39.58 37.84 25.57
N GLU A 176 38.63 37.85 26.51
CA GLU A 176 37.38 37.10 26.43
C GLU A 176 36.53 37.53 25.22
N GLU A 177 36.41 38.84 24.96
CA GLU A 177 35.70 39.36 23.80
C GLU A 177 36.31 38.83 22.48
N LYS A 178 37.65 38.77 22.42
CA LYS A 178 38.35 38.22 21.25
C LYS A 178 38.07 36.72 21.07
N GLU A 179 38.07 35.93 22.15
CA GLU A 179 37.75 34.50 22.06
C GLU A 179 36.31 34.26 21.57
N ILE A 180 35.36 35.06 22.08
CA ILE A 180 33.96 35.02 21.63
C ILE A 180 33.85 35.41 20.16
N ALA A 181 34.57 36.44 19.72
CA ALA A 181 34.59 36.86 18.32
C ALA A 181 35.12 35.75 17.39
N ASP A 182 36.21 35.09 17.78
CA ASP A 182 36.78 33.96 17.03
C ASP A 182 35.80 32.77 17.00
N GLU A 183 35.08 32.51 18.08
CA GLU A 183 34.06 31.45 18.14
C GLU A 183 32.85 31.75 17.23
N ILE A 184 32.39 33.00 17.22
CA ILE A 184 31.34 33.45 16.31
C ILE A 184 31.80 33.27 14.85
N GLU A 185 33.05 33.57 14.54
CA GLU A 185 33.59 33.36 13.18
C GLU A 185 33.64 31.88 12.81
N ARG A 186 34.09 31.00 13.73
CA ARG A 186 34.05 29.55 13.53
C ARG A 186 32.62 29.06 13.28
N ALA A 187 31.65 29.49 14.08
CA ALA A 187 30.24 29.12 13.92
C ALA A 187 29.68 29.59 12.56
N LYS A 188 30.01 30.82 12.13
CA LYS A 188 29.61 31.33 10.79
C LYS A 188 30.14 30.46 9.66
N ARG A 189 31.40 30.00 9.73
CA ARG A 189 31.99 29.12 8.71
C ARG A 189 31.27 27.77 8.64
N VAL A 190 30.96 27.16 9.78
CA VAL A 190 30.18 25.90 9.83
C VAL A 190 28.79 26.10 9.23
N LEU A 191 28.08 27.16 9.60
CA LEU A 191 26.76 27.45 9.04
C LEU A 191 26.79 27.65 7.53
N GLN A 192 27.83 28.27 6.99
CA GLN A 192 27.98 28.45 5.54
C GLN A 192 28.20 27.11 4.82
N LEU A 193 29.01 26.21 5.40
CA LEU A 193 29.22 24.87 4.85
C LEU A 193 27.94 24.04 4.89
N GLU A 194 27.20 24.06 6.01
CA GLU A 194 25.93 23.33 6.14
C GLU A 194 24.86 23.87 5.19
N ARG A 195 24.77 25.19 5.00
CA ARG A 195 23.89 25.79 3.98
C ARG A 195 24.25 25.30 2.57
N GLY A 196 25.54 25.24 2.24
CA GLY A 196 26.01 24.71 0.97
C GLY A 196 25.70 23.22 0.79
N ALA A 197 25.88 22.41 1.83
CA ALA A 197 25.54 20.98 1.82
C ALA A 197 24.04 20.74 1.70
N SER A 198 23.22 21.52 2.42
CA SER A 198 21.77 21.47 2.33
C SER A 198 21.27 21.83 0.92
N ALA A 199 21.81 22.88 0.31
CA ALA A 199 21.44 23.27 -1.05
C ALA A 199 21.80 22.19 -2.10
N ARG A 200 22.92 21.48 -1.92
CA ARG A 200 23.29 20.33 -2.77
C ARG A 200 22.29 19.18 -2.61
N ARG A 201 21.96 18.80 -1.37
CA ARG A 201 20.97 17.75 -1.08
C ARG A 201 19.59 18.11 -1.64
N GLU A 202 19.18 19.37 -1.54
CA GLU A 202 17.91 19.84 -2.09
C GLU A 202 17.89 19.75 -3.62
N LYS A 203 18.99 20.14 -4.28
CA LYS A 203 19.13 20.00 -5.74
C LYS A 203 19.08 18.52 -6.17
N GLU A 204 19.80 17.63 -5.47
CA GLU A 204 19.76 16.19 -5.74
C GLU A 204 18.33 15.62 -5.57
N LEU A 205 17.60 16.04 -4.53
CA LEU A 205 16.21 15.65 -4.32
C LEU A 205 15.29 16.17 -5.44
N GLU A 206 15.51 17.40 -5.92
CA GLU A 206 14.74 17.97 -7.03
C GLU A 206 14.99 17.20 -8.34
N GLU A 207 16.25 16.86 -8.64
CA GLU A 207 16.61 16.03 -9.79
C GLU A 207 15.98 14.63 -9.71
N MET A 208 16.02 13.99 -8.54
CA MET A 208 15.37 12.70 -8.30
C MET A 208 13.85 12.78 -8.44
N ARG A 209 13.21 13.81 -7.89
CA ARG A 209 11.75 14.04 -8.06
C ARG A 209 11.39 14.25 -9.52
N ALA A 210 12.19 15.00 -10.27
CA ALA A 210 11.98 15.21 -11.70
C ALA A 210 12.14 13.90 -12.50
N ALA A 211 13.11 13.05 -12.14
CA ALA A 211 13.28 11.73 -12.75
C ALA A 211 12.06 10.84 -12.49
N HIS A 212 11.61 10.73 -11.24
CA HIS A 212 10.40 9.96 -10.90
C HIS A 212 9.14 10.50 -11.57
N ALA A 213 8.98 11.82 -11.68
CA ALA A 213 7.85 12.41 -12.39
C ALA A 213 7.82 11.99 -13.88
N ARG A 214 9.00 11.90 -14.53
CA ARG A 214 9.10 11.40 -15.91
C ARG A 214 8.74 9.92 -16.01
N GLU A 215 9.19 9.10 -15.07
CA GLU A 215 8.85 7.66 -15.03
C GLU A 215 7.35 7.45 -14.85
N VAL A 216 6.73 8.16 -13.90
CA VAL A 216 5.28 8.09 -13.67
C VAL A 216 4.50 8.51 -14.92
N ALA A 217 4.93 9.58 -15.60
CA ALA A 217 4.30 10.01 -16.84
C ALA A 217 4.42 8.93 -17.94
N ALA A 218 5.61 8.34 -18.12
CA ALA A 218 5.85 7.28 -19.09
C ALA A 218 5.00 6.03 -18.82
N LEU A 219 4.89 5.63 -17.55
CA LEU A 219 4.05 4.49 -17.12
C LEU A 219 2.56 4.80 -17.31
N SER A 220 2.12 6.01 -16.98
CA SER A 220 0.73 6.44 -17.21
C SER A 220 0.35 6.37 -18.68
N ASP A 221 1.23 6.86 -19.56
CA ASP A 221 1.03 6.78 -21.01
C ASP A 221 1.07 5.33 -21.52
N ALA A 222 1.93 4.48 -20.97
CA ALA A 222 1.97 3.05 -21.31
C ALA A 222 0.66 2.34 -20.90
N CYS A 223 0.15 2.61 -19.69
CA CYS A 223 -1.15 2.10 -19.23
C CYS A 223 -2.28 2.55 -20.14
N ARG A 224 -2.32 3.85 -20.52
CA ARG A 224 -3.34 4.38 -21.43
C ARG A 224 -3.31 3.69 -22.80
N ARG A 225 -2.11 3.47 -23.37
CA ARG A 225 -1.96 2.73 -24.63
C ARG A 225 -2.41 1.27 -24.50
N ALA A 226 -2.05 0.60 -23.41
CA ALA A 226 -2.45 -0.78 -23.16
C ALA A 226 -3.98 -0.91 -23.01
N GLU A 227 -4.62 0.02 -22.29
CA GLU A 227 -6.08 0.05 -22.16
C GLU A 227 -6.77 0.29 -23.49
N GLN A 228 -6.25 1.20 -24.33
CA GLN A 228 -6.78 1.43 -25.66
C GLN A 228 -6.68 0.16 -26.53
N ALA A 229 -5.52 -0.49 -26.55
CA ALA A 229 -5.33 -1.75 -27.29
C ALA A 229 -6.26 -2.87 -26.78
N ARG A 230 -6.53 -2.92 -25.47
CA ARG A 230 -7.51 -3.82 -24.87
C ARG A 230 -8.91 -3.52 -25.39
N ARG A 231 -9.34 -2.25 -25.39
CA ARG A 231 -10.66 -1.84 -25.89
C ARG A 231 -10.84 -2.18 -27.37
N GLU A 232 -9.83 -1.91 -28.20
CA GLU A 232 -9.83 -2.28 -29.62
C GLU A 232 -9.94 -3.79 -29.81
N SER A 233 -9.23 -4.58 -29.02
CA SER A 233 -9.29 -6.05 -29.09
C SER A 233 -10.66 -6.57 -28.64
N VAL A 234 -11.24 -6.02 -27.58
CA VAL A 234 -12.62 -6.35 -27.15
C VAL A 234 -13.64 -5.99 -28.24
N SER A 235 -13.51 -4.81 -28.86
CA SER A 235 -14.38 -4.41 -29.97
C SER A 235 -14.26 -5.34 -31.18
N ARG A 236 -13.05 -5.82 -31.50
CA ARG A 236 -12.83 -6.83 -32.55
C ARG A 236 -13.41 -8.21 -32.21
N LEU A 237 -13.42 -8.59 -30.94
CA LEU A 237 -13.96 -9.87 -30.47
C LEU A 237 -15.49 -9.89 -30.40
N ALA A 238 -16.13 -8.75 -30.12
CA ALA A 238 -17.59 -8.64 -30.00
C ALA A 238 -18.38 -9.25 -31.19
N PRO A 239 -18.08 -8.96 -32.47
CA PRO A 239 -18.81 -9.58 -33.58
C PRO A 239 -18.54 -11.08 -33.72
N VAL A 240 -17.36 -11.56 -33.32
CA VAL A 240 -17.04 -12.99 -33.34
C VAL A 240 -17.87 -13.72 -32.29
N GLN A 241 -17.98 -13.16 -31.09
CA GLN A 241 -18.83 -13.69 -30.02
C GLN A 241 -20.31 -13.70 -30.40
N SER A 242 -20.80 -12.63 -31.06
CA SER A 242 -22.17 -12.60 -31.58
C SER A 242 -22.40 -13.73 -32.59
N LYS A 243 -21.50 -13.90 -33.56
CA LYS A 243 -21.59 -14.98 -34.55
C LYS A 243 -21.54 -16.37 -33.90
N GLU A 244 -20.72 -16.56 -32.88
CA GLU A 244 -20.65 -17.82 -32.15
C GLU A 244 -21.99 -18.13 -31.45
N SER A 245 -22.62 -17.12 -30.84
CA SER A 245 -23.96 -17.23 -30.25
C SER A 245 -25.00 -17.59 -31.31
N ASP A 246 -25.02 -16.88 -32.44
CA ASP A 246 -25.96 -17.13 -33.54
C ASP A 246 -25.81 -18.55 -34.10
N MET A 247 -24.57 -19.00 -34.34
CA MET A 247 -24.28 -20.35 -34.81
C MET A 247 -24.70 -21.42 -33.79
N THR A 248 -24.53 -21.13 -32.49
CA THR A 248 -24.96 -22.03 -31.41
C THR A 248 -26.49 -22.17 -31.39
N GLU A 249 -27.20 -21.05 -31.55
CA GLU A 249 -28.66 -21.05 -31.68
C GLU A 249 -29.11 -21.81 -32.93
N GLU A 250 -28.49 -21.58 -34.09
CA GLU A 250 -28.79 -22.30 -35.32
C GLU A 250 -28.57 -23.81 -35.17
N LEU A 251 -27.46 -24.23 -34.54
CA LEU A 251 -27.20 -25.63 -34.25
C LEU A 251 -28.26 -26.25 -33.33
N SER A 252 -28.75 -25.51 -32.33
CA SER A 252 -29.83 -25.98 -31.47
C SER A 252 -31.15 -26.15 -32.24
N ARG A 253 -31.49 -25.19 -33.11
CA ARG A 253 -32.67 -25.27 -34.00
C ARG A 253 -32.56 -26.45 -34.97
N MET A 254 -31.37 -26.69 -35.51
CA MET A 254 -31.13 -27.82 -36.42
C MET A 254 -31.29 -29.15 -35.69
N LYS A 255 -30.71 -29.30 -34.50
CA LYS A 255 -30.88 -30.49 -33.65
C LYS A 255 -32.34 -30.76 -33.32
N GLU A 256 -33.10 -29.71 -32.98
CA GLU A 256 -34.52 -29.83 -32.69
C GLU A 256 -35.34 -30.24 -33.93
N LYS A 257 -35.05 -29.64 -35.09
CA LYS A 257 -35.68 -30.02 -36.36
C LYS A 257 -35.39 -31.48 -36.71
N ASP A 258 -34.16 -31.95 -36.50
CA ASP A 258 -33.79 -33.34 -36.73
C ASP A 258 -34.43 -34.29 -35.71
N ARG A 259 -34.63 -33.86 -34.46
CA ARG A 259 -35.42 -34.59 -33.46
C ARG A 259 -36.86 -34.77 -33.93
N LEU A 260 -37.54 -33.68 -34.30
CA LEU A 260 -38.92 -33.70 -34.80
C LEU A 260 -39.08 -34.53 -36.08
N ARG A 261 -38.09 -34.48 -36.99
CA ARG A 261 -38.09 -35.33 -38.19
C ARG A 261 -38.03 -36.81 -37.85
N LYS A 262 -37.20 -37.20 -36.86
CA LYS A 262 -37.12 -38.59 -36.40
C LYS A 262 -38.45 -39.03 -35.79
N GLU A 263 -39.01 -38.22 -34.90
CA GLU A 263 -40.33 -38.48 -34.29
C GLU A 263 -41.43 -38.61 -35.35
N TYR A 264 -41.45 -37.73 -36.36
CA TYR A 264 -42.41 -37.79 -37.45
C TYR A 264 -42.26 -39.06 -38.31
N VAL A 265 -41.03 -39.46 -38.62
CA VAL A 265 -40.76 -40.70 -39.36
C VAL A 265 -41.18 -41.93 -38.54
N GLU A 266 -40.94 -41.94 -37.24
CA GLU A 266 -41.39 -42.99 -36.33
C GLU A 266 -42.92 -43.05 -36.26
N GLU A 267 -43.60 -41.90 -36.18
CA GLU A 267 -45.06 -41.84 -36.19
C GLU A 267 -45.65 -42.33 -37.52
N LEU A 268 -45.07 -41.94 -38.66
CA LEU A 268 -45.47 -42.45 -39.98
C LEU A 268 -45.27 -43.96 -40.09
N ARG A 269 -44.14 -44.49 -39.61
CA ARG A 269 -43.89 -45.94 -39.57
C ARG A 269 -44.94 -46.65 -38.75
N LYS A 270 -45.28 -46.13 -37.58
CA LYS A 270 -46.33 -46.68 -36.72
C LYS A 270 -47.69 -46.68 -37.41
N ARG A 271 -48.07 -45.58 -38.07
CA ARG A 271 -49.32 -45.51 -38.85
C ARG A 271 -49.35 -46.54 -39.98
N HIS A 272 -48.26 -46.68 -40.73
CA HIS A 272 -48.18 -47.69 -41.79
C HIS A 272 -48.21 -49.12 -41.25
N GLU A 273 -47.58 -49.38 -40.11
CA GLU A 273 -47.63 -50.69 -39.44
C GLU A 273 -49.05 -51.01 -38.93
N GLU A 274 -49.74 -50.02 -38.36
CA GLU A 274 -51.15 -50.12 -37.96
C GLU A 274 -52.06 -50.37 -39.16
N GLU A 275 -51.88 -49.66 -40.26
CA GLU A 275 -52.62 -49.85 -41.52
C GLU A 275 -52.36 -51.21 -42.15
N ALA A 276 -51.10 -51.64 -42.21
CA ALA A 276 -50.71 -52.96 -42.68
C ALA A 276 -51.36 -54.06 -41.82
N SER A 277 -51.27 -53.93 -40.49
CA SER A 277 -51.92 -54.85 -39.55
C SER A 277 -53.45 -54.90 -39.74
N ARG A 278 -54.08 -53.74 -40.01
CA ARG A 278 -55.52 -53.67 -40.31
C ARG A 278 -55.87 -54.39 -41.61
N LEU A 279 -55.11 -54.17 -42.68
CA LEU A 279 -55.31 -54.82 -43.97
C LEU A 279 -55.05 -56.33 -43.90
N GLU A 280 -54.01 -56.76 -43.18
CA GLU A 280 -53.73 -58.17 -42.92
C GLU A 280 -54.88 -58.82 -42.15
N MET A 281 -55.41 -58.16 -41.12
CA MET A 281 -56.56 -58.64 -40.37
C MET A 281 -57.82 -58.74 -41.25
N GLN A 282 -58.05 -57.78 -42.15
CA GLN A 282 -59.15 -57.82 -43.12
C GLN A 282 -58.99 -58.98 -44.11
N LEU A 283 -57.80 -59.13 -44.70
CA LEU A 283 -57.49 -60.22 -45.63
C LEU A 283 -57.65 -61.58 -44.94
N ALA A 284 -57.18 -61.73 -43.71
CA ALA A 284 -57.33 -62.96 -42.93
C ALA A 284 -58.81 -63.26 -42.65
N ARG A 285 -59.63 -62.25 -42.32
CA ARG A 285 -61.09 -62.41 -42.18
C ARG A 285 -61.74 -62.84 -43.48
N GLU A 286 -61.39 -62.22 -44.59
CA GLU A 286 -61.94 -62.56 -45.91
C GLU A 286 -61.52 -63.96 -46.36
N GLN A 287 -60.25 -64.32 -46.20
CA GLN A 287 -59.76 -65.67 -46.49
C GLN A 287 -60.44 -66.72 -45.62
N ARG A 288 -60.67 -66.42 -44.33
CA ARG A 288 -61.42 -67.28 -43.44
C ARG A 288 -62.87 -67.43 -43.90
N ALA A 289 -63.55 -66.34 -44.24
CA ALA A 289 -64.91 -66.38 -44.78
C ALA A 289 -64.98 -67.19 -46.08
N ARG A 290 -64.04 -67.00 -47.02
CA ARG A 290 -63.95 -67.79 -48.26
C ARG A 290 -63.72 -69.27 -47.98
N ARG A 291 -62.90 -69.63 -46.98
CA ARG A 291 -62.69 -71.03 -46.57
C ARG A 291 -63.95 -71.62 -45.95
N GLU A 292 -64.65 -70.86 -45.10
CA GLU A 292 -65.94 -71.25 -44.52
C GLU A 292 -67.00 -71.44 -45.62
N ASP A 293 -67.09 -70.53 -46.58
CA ASP A 293 -67.97 -70.64 -47.76
C ASP A 293 -67.62 -71.85 -48.65
N GLN A 294 -66.33 -72.09 -48.91
CA GLN A 294 -65.88 -73.26 -49.67
C GLN A 294 -66.19 -74.56 -48.93
N ALA A 295 -65.96 -74.60 -47.62
CA ALA A 295 -66.32 -75.73 -46.78
C ALA A 295 -67.82 -76.01 -46.83
N ALA A 296 -68.65 -74.97 -46.70
CA ALA A 296 -70.10 -75.07 -46.81
C ALA A 296 -70.55 -75.56 -48.20
N ARG A 297 -69.92 -75.10 -49.29
CA ARG A 297 -70.21 -75.58 -50.66
C ARG A 297 -69.85 -77.05 -50.83
N LEU A 298 -68.67 -77.47 -50.36
CA LEU A 298 -68.24 -78.87 -50.40
C LEU A 298 -69.16 -79.76 -49.55
N GLU A 299 -69.65 -79.25 -48.43
CA GLU A 299 -70.64 -79.93 -47.60
C GLU A 299 -71.97 -80.13 -48.34
N VAL A 300 -72.50 -79.07 -48.96
CA VAL A 300 -73.70 -79.15 -49.82
C VAL A 300 -73.49 -80.12 -50.99
N GLU A 301 -72.33 -80.10 -51.64
CA GLU A 301 -72.01 -81.01 -52.75
C GLU A 301 -71.94 -82.47 -52.29
N ARG A 302 -71.37 -82.73 -51.12
CA ARG A 302 -71.37 -84.07 -50.49
C ARG A 302 -72.79 -84.54 -50.21
N GLU A 303 -73.65 -83.69 -49.67
CA GLU A 303 -75.06 -84.02 -49.43
C GLU A 303 -75.81 -84.27 -50.75
N LEU A 304 -75.56 -83.45 -51.79
CA LEU A 304 -76.13 -83.67 -53.12
C LEU A 304 -75.64 -84.99 -53.74
N ALA A 305 -74.37 -85.35 -53.57
CA ALA A 305 -73.81 -86.61 -54.07
C ALA A 305 -74.46 -87.82 -53.38
N LYS A 306 -74.66 -87.76 -52.06
CA LYS A 306 -75.42 -88.77 -51.31
C LYS A 306 -76.84 -88.91 -51.88
N ALA A 307 -77.57 -87.79 -52.02
CA ALA A 307 -78.92 -87.77 -52.58
C ALA A 307 -78.97 -88.32 -54.02
N LYS A 308 -77.97 -88.03 -54.86
CA LYS A 308 -77.87 -88.60 -56.23
C LYS A 308 -77.64 -90.10 -56.22
N VAL A 309 -76.82 -90.63 -55.31
CA VAL A 309 -76.61 -92.08 -55.16
C VAL A 309 -77.91 -92.75 -54.74
N GLU A 310 -78.65 -92.15 -53.80
CA GLU A 310 -79.97 -92.63 -53.39
C GLU A 310 -80.96 -92.63 -54.56
N LEU A 311 -81.10 -91.51 -55.28
CA LEU A 311 -81.95 -91.42 -56.47
C LEU A 311 -81.57 -92.42 -57.57
N LYS A 312 -80.27 -92.65 -57.79
CA LYS A 312 -79.81 -93.62 -58.79
C LYS A 312 -80.15 -95.05 -58.36
N ARG A 313 -80.01 -95.37 -57.07
CA ARG A 313 -80.41 -96.66 -56.51
C ARG A 313 -81.92 -96.87 -56.66
N GLU A 314 -82.72 -95.83 -56.39
CA GLU A 314 -84.18 -95.87 -56.63
C GLU A 314 -84.50 -96.05 -58.12
N ALA A 315 -83.82 -95.36 -59.03
CA ALA A 315 -84.04 -95.49 -60.47
C ALA A 315 -83.62 -96.86 -61.01
N GLU A 316 -82.53 -97.45 -60.51
CA GLU A 316 -82.12 -98.82 -60.85
C GLU A 316 -83.13 -99.86 -60.36
N GLN A 317 -83.68 -99.68 -59.16
CA GLN A 317 -84.79 -100.50 -58.66
C GLN A 317 -86.03 -100.39 -59.55
N GLN A 318 -86.38 -99.19 -60.00
CA GLN A 318 -87.50 -98.97 -60.93
C GLN A 318 -87.24 -99.59 -62.31
N ARG A 319 -86.02 -99.49 -62.84
CA ARG A 319 -85.64 -100.13 -64.12
C ARG A 319 -85.68 -101.65 -64.04
N ALA A 320 -85.17 -102.23 -62.95
CA ALA A 320 -85.24 -103.67 -62.73
C ALA A 320 -86.70 -104.16 -62.67
N ALA A 321 -87.59 -103.39 -62.03
CA ALA A 321 -89.02 -103.67 -62.03
C ALA A 321 -89.62 -103.60 -63.46
N ALA A 322 -89.29 -102.55 -64.23
CA ALA A 322 -89.76 -102.39 -65.60
C ALA A 322 -89.25 -103.47 -66.57
N GLU A 323 -88.01 -103.95 -66.38
CA GLU A 323 -87.41 -105.01 -67.21
C GLU A 323 -88.05 -106.37 -66.90
N GLN A 324 -88.38 -106.64 -65.63
CA GLN A 324 -89.20 -107.80 -65.26
C GLN A 324 -90.58 -107.76 -65.95
N ASP A 325 -91.24 -106.60 -65.99
CA ASP A 325 -92.53 -106.44 -66.68
C ASP A 325 -92.41 -106.65 -68.20
N ARG A 326 -91.34 -106.15 -68.82
CA ARG A 326 -91.11 -106.32 -70.27
C ARG A 326 -90.87 -107.78 -70.64
N ALA A 327 -90.07 -108.50 -69.86
CA ALA A 327 -89.82 -109.94 -70.08
C ALA A 327 -91.11 -110.78 -69.97
N GLN A 328 -92.05 -110.37 -69.11
CA GLN A 328 -93.37 -111.02 -69.02
C GLN A 328 -94.21 -110.80 -70.29
N ARG A 329 -94.15 -109.60 -70.89
CA ARG A 329 -94.90 -109.29 -72.13
C ARG A 329 -94.35 -110.03 -73.36
N GLU A 330 -93.04 -110.13 -73.52
CA GLU A 330 -92.42 -110.83 -74.66
C GLU A 330 -92.74 -112.34 -74.66
N ARG A 331 -92.83 -112.97 -73.47
CA ARG A 331 -93.31 -114.36 -73.35
C ARG A 331 -94.75 -114.54 -73.84
N ALA A 332 -95.61 -113.54 -73.66
CA ALA A 332 -97.01 -113.60 -74.11
C ALA A 332 -97.13 -113.47 -75.63
N GLU A 333 -96.29 -112.66 -76.28
CA GLU A 333 -96.30 -112.49 -77.74
C GLU A 333 -95.76 -113.71 -78.51
N ALA A 334 -94.72 -114.37 -78.00
CA ALA A 334 -94.18 -115.58 -78.62
C ALA A 334 -95.22 -116.71 -78.72
N LEU A 335 -96.14 -116.79 -77.76
CA LEU A 335 -97.23 -117.77 -77.76
C LEU A 335 -98.25 -117.49 -78.88
N ARG A 336 -98.54 -116.20 -79.14
CA ARG A 336 -99.49 -115.78 -80.20
C ARG A 336 -98.98 -116.11 -81.59
N LYS A 337 -97.67 -115.97 -81.84
CA LYS A 337 -97.07 -116.23 -83.17
C LYS A 337 -97.22 -117.69 -83.62
N ARG A 338 -97.04 -118.65 -82.69
CA ARG A 338 -97.21 -120.09 -82.98
C ARG A 338 -98.62 -120.47 -83.41
N PHE A 339 -99.64 -119.77 -82.92
CA PHE A 339 -101.03 -120.03 -83.32
C PHE A 339 -101.32 -119.60 -84.75
N LYS A 340 -100.61 -118.57 -85.27
CA LYS A 340 -100.84 -118.03 -86.61
C LYS A 340 -100.29 -118.95 -87.70
N ASP A 341 -99.08 -119.49 -87.50
CA ASP A 341 -98.42 -120.38 -88.49
C ASP A 341 -99.21 -121.68 -88.77
N LEU A 342 -100.08 -122.10 -87.84
CA LEU A 342 -100.93 -123.28 -88.01
C LEU A 342 -102.12 -123.02 -88.95
N VAL A 343 -102.59 -121.79 -89.04
CA VAL A 343 -103.77 -121.40 -89.83
C VAL A 343 -103.41 -121.32 -91.32
N ASP A 344 -102.26 -120.72 -91.65
CA ASP A 344 -101.81 -120.50 -93.03
C ASP A 344 -101.51 -121.82 -93.80
N ALA A 345 -101.19 -122.91 -93.09
CA ALA A 345 -100.93 -124.23 -93.69
C ALA A 345 -102.20 -124.95 -94.18
N VAL A 346 -103.38 -124.59 -93.65
CA VAL A 346 -104.65 -125.24 -94.01
C VAL A 346 -105.22 -124.65 -95.31
N GLU A 347 -105.00 -123.36 -95.58
CA GLU A 347 -105.51 -122.67 -96.76
C GLU A 347 -104.78 -123.08 -98.06
N THR A 348 -103.51 -123.45 -97.97
CA THR A 348 -102.67 -123.83 -99.13
C THR A 348 -103.07 -125.17 -99.77
N VAL A 349 -103.60 -126.11 -98.98
CA VAL A 349 -104.07 -127.41 -99.49
C VAL A 349 -105.37 -127.27 -100.29
N HIS A 350 -106.18 -126.23 -100.01
CA HIS A 350 -107.46 -126.02 -100.69
C HIS A 350 -107.30 -125.49 -102.12
N GLY A 351 -106.28 -124.66 -102.39
CA GLY A 351 -106.05 -124.05 -103.71
C GLY A 351 -105.65 -125.04 -104.80
N MET A 352 -104.83 -126.05 -104.48
CA MET A 352 -104.32 -127.02 -105.45
C MET A 352 -105.40 -127.94 -106.04
N HIS A 353 -106.55 -128.09 -105.38
CA HIS A 353 -107.63 -128.95 -105.87
C HIS A 353 -108.45 -128.27 -106.99
N SER A 354 -108.50 -126.94 -107.01
CA SER A 354 -109.34 -126.16 -107.94
C SER A 354 -108.76 -126.05 -109.35
N GLU A 355 -107.44 -126.08 -109.51
CA GLU A 355 -106.76 -125.86 -110.80
C GLU A 355 -106.79 -127.09 -111.73
N LEU A 356 -107.03 -128.30 -111.19
CA LEU A 356 -107.01 -129.54 -111.97
C LEU A 356 -108.34 -129.80 -112.72
N GLU A 357 -109.46 -129.24 -112.24
CA GLU A 357 -110.78 -129.37 -112.89
C GLU A 357 -110.93 -128.50 -114.15
N GLU A 358 -110.25 -127.34 -114.23
CA GLU A 358 -110.34 -126.42 -115.38
C GLU A 358 -109.57 -126.91 -116.62
N ALA A 359 -108.44 -127.61 -116.42
CA ALA A 359 -107.63 -128.15 -117.51
C ALA A 359 -108.34 -129.26 -118.32
N SER A 360 -109.32 -129.96 -117.71
CA SER A 360 -110.05 -131.06 -118.35
C SER A 360 -111.17 -130.60 -119.29
N ARG A 361 -111.60 -129.33 -119.23
CA ARG A 361 -112.69 -128.78 -120.08
C ARG A 361 -112.20 -128.11 -121.36
N ALA A 362 -110.95 -127.63 -121.40
CA ALA A 362 -110.39 -126.90 -122.54
C ALA A 362 -110.08 -127.79 -123.76
N SER A 363 -109.69 -129.05 -123.54
CA SER A 363 -109.26 -129.96 -124.62
C SER A 363 -110.41 -130.56 -125.47
N PHE A 364 -111.67 -130.38 -125.08
CA PHE A 364 -112.85 -130.95 -125.79
C PHE A 364 -113.46 -130.00 -126.84
N ALA A 365 -113.08 -128.71 -126.86
CA ALA A 365 -113.73 -127.67 -127.67
C ALA A 365 -113.02 -127.34 -129.02
N GLU A 366 -111.76 -127.74 -129.22
CA GLU A 366 -111.04 -127.52 -130.50
C GLU A 366 -111.35 -128.58 -131.58
N PHE A 367 -112.07 -129.66 -131.24
CA PHE A 367 -112.44 -130.75 -132.15
C PHE A 367 -113.53 -130.39 -133.20
N THR A 368 -114.14 -129.20 -133.20
CA THR A 368 -115.34 -128.92 -134.04
C THR A 368 -115.35 -127.64 -134.90
N ARG A 369 -114.26 -126.84 -135.00
CA ARG A 369 -114.30 -125.56 -135.76
C ARG A 369 -113.52 -125.48 -137.08
N ALA A 370 -112.89 -126.56 -137.56
CA ALA A 370 -112.08 -126.53 -138.80
C ALA A 370 -112.61 -127.41 -139.96
N ARG A 371 -113.92 -127.32 -140.32
CA ARG A 371 -114.49 -127.87 -141.59
C ARG A 371 -115.40 -126.90 -142.37
N ALA A 372 -115.05 -125.61 -142.41
CA ALA A 372 -115.57 -124.62 -143.36
C ALA A 372 -114.57 -123.44 -143.48
N GLY A 373 -113.89 -123.19 -144.59
CA GLY A 373 -113.65 -123.94 -145.82
C GLY A 373 -112.35 -123.41 -146.44
N GLY A 374 -111.60 -124.16 -147.23
CA GLY A 374 -111.71 -125.55 -147.64
C GLY A 374 -110.45 -125.94 -148.42
N ALA A 375 -110.35 -127.24 -148.73
CA ALA A 375 -109.32 -127.86 -149.56
C ALA A 375 -107.93 -127.88 -148.88
N VAL A 376 -107.19 -128.97 -148.83
CA VAL A 376 -107.21 -130.30 -149.49
C VAL A 376 -106.55 -131.26 -148.51
#